data_AF-A0A0F9PEH9-F1
#
_entry.id   AF-A0A0F9PEH9-F1
#
_cell.length_a   1.000
_cell.length_b   1.000
_cell.length_c   1.000
_cell.angle_alpha   90.00
_cell.angle_beta   90.00
_cell.angle_gamma   90.00
#
_symmetry.space_group_name_H-M   'P 1'
#
loop_
_entity.id
_entity.type
_entity.pdbx_description
1 polymer ?
#
loop_
_entity_poly.entity_id
_entity_poly.type
_entity_poly.pdbx_seq_one_letter_code
_entity_poly.pdbx_strand_id
1 'polypeptide(L)'
;LEKGLKELNKIREIKKNPFAILITDGNYNRGENPINLAKKFPKLHVIAMPADNDADQGIRTCREIAQAGRGKFYPINEYKEIPRALINLLTQT
;
A
#
# COMPACT_ATOMS: atom_id res chain seq x y z
N LEU A 1 -4.74 7.85 2.12
CA LEU A 1 -4.67 7.47 0.69
C LEU A 1 -4.92 8.63 -0.27
N GLU A 2 -6.00 9.40 -0.10
CA GLU A 2 -6.38 10.49 -1.03
C GLU A 2 -5.25 11.50 -1.34
N LYS A 3 -4.57 12.00 -0.30
CA LYS A 3 -3.41 12.89 -0.48
C LYS A 3 -2.30 12.25 -1.32
N GLY A 4 -2.00 10.97 -1.09
CA GLY A 4 -0.99 10.23 -1.87
C GLY A 4 -1.39 10.07 -3.33
N LEU A 5 -2.68 9.83 -3.61
CA LEU A 5 -3.18 9.79 -4.99
C LEU A 5 -3.04 11.14 -5.68
N LYS A 6 -3.35 12.24 -4.96
CA LYS A 6 -3.19 13.60 -5.47
C LYS A 6 -1.74 13.90 -5.86
N GLU A 7 -0.78 13.54 -5.02
CA GLU A 7 0.66 13.72 -5.32
C GLU A 7 1.11 12.84 -6.50
N LEU A 8 0.68 11.58 -6.55
CA LEU A 8 1.00 10.67 -7.65
C LEU A 8 0.47 11.17 -9.00
N ASN A 9 -0.72 11.78 -9.00
CA ASN A 9 -1.31 12.34 -10.21
C ASN A 9 -0.51 13.53 -10.76
N LYS A 10 0.21 14.30 -9.92
CA LYS A 10 1.07 15.40 -10.39
C LYS A 10 2.25 14.91 -11.25
N ILE A 11 2.68 13.67 -11.04
CA ILE A 11 3.83 13.09 -11.77
C ILE A 11 3.41 12.11 -12.86
N ARG A 12 2.10 11.85 -13.02
CA ARG A 12 1.57 10.87 -13.98
C ARG A 12 1.88 11.21 -15.43
N GLU A 13 1.98 12.48 -15.75
CA GLU A 13 2.29 12.96 -17.10
C GLU A 13 3.79 12.87 -17.41
N ILE A 14 4.64 12.84 -16.38
CA ILE A 14 6.10 12.89 -16.51
C ILE A 14 6.72 11.48 -16.42
N LYS A 15 6.14 10.59 -15.62
CA LYS A 15 6.64 9.22 -15.42
C LYS A 15 5.78 8.23 -16.20
N LYS A 16 6.44 7.33 -16.95
CA LYS A 16 5.78 6.30 -17.77
C LYS A 16 5.00 5.27 -16.93
N ASN A 17 5.50 4.90 -15.75
CA ASN A 17 4.93 3.88 -14.86
C ASN A 17 4.97 4.32 -13.38
N PRO A 18 4.22 5.34 -12.97
CA PRO A 18 4.22 5.80 -11.58
C PRO A 18 3.51 4.76 -10.70
N PHE A 19 4.05 4.53 -9.51
CA PHE A 19 3.45 3.66 -8.51
C PHE A 19 3.55 4.30 -7.13
N ALA A 20 2.69 3.87 -6.22
CA ALA A 20 2.74 4.23 -4.81
C ALA A 20 3.02 2.99 -3.95
N ILE A 21 3.61 3.22 -2.78
CA ILE A 21 3.80 2.22 -1.74
C ILE A 21 3.05 2.73 -0.50
N LEU A 22 2.11 1.93 0.01
CA LEU A 22 1.43 2.17 1.28
C LEU A 22 2.07 1.31 2.35
N ILE A 23 2.43 1.89 3.48
CA ILE A 23 2.95 1.18 4.65
C ILE A 23 1.91 1.37 5.77
N THR A 24 1.28 0.29 6.23
CA THR A 24 0.17 0.36 7.21
C THR A 24 -0.06 -1.00 7.88
N ASP A 25 -0.62 -0.99 9.09
CA ASP A 25 -1.18 -2.12 9.83
C ASP A 25 -2.56 -2.58 9.31
N GLY A 26 -3.17 -1.81 8.40
CA GLY A 26 -4.45 -2.15 7.75
C GLY A 26 -5.67 -1.93 8.63
N ASN A 27 -5.49 -1.39 9.84
CA ASN A 27 -6.59 -1.13 10.75
C ASN A 27 -7.28 0.19 10.38
N TYR A 28 -8.39 0.09 9.66
CA TYR A 28 -9.12 1.25 9.16
C TYR A 28 -10.33 1.59 10.03
N ASN A 29 -10.15 2.54 10.96
CA ASN A 29 -11.18 2.93 11.92
C ASN A 29 -11.92 4.24 11.58
N ARG A 30 -11.58 4.93 10.48
CA ARG A 30 -12.12 6.27 10.16
C ARG A 30 -12.21 6.60 8.67
N GLY A 31 -13.44 6.78 8.17
CA GLY A 31 -13.80 7.35 6.86
C GLY A 31 -14.39 6.33 5.87
N GLU A 32 -14.22 6.57 4.56
CA GLU A 32 -14.65 5.67 3.47
C GLU A 32 -13.71 4.48 3.21
N ASN A 33 -14.29 3.37 2.73
CA ASN A 33 -13.56 2.13 2.42
C ASN A 33 -12.28 2.39 1.59
N PRO A 34 -11.07 2.08 2.11
CA PRO A 34 -9.78 2.39 1.46
C PRO A 34 -9.60 1.67 0.12
N ILE A 35 -10.32 0.56 -0.10
CA ILE A 35 -10.31 -0.21 -1.35
C ILE A 35 -10.81 0.64 -2.52
N ASN A 36 -11.83 1.48 -2.32
CA ASN A 36 -12.37 2.35 -3.38
C ASN A 36 -11.35 3.41 -3.82
N LEU A 37 -10.54 3.91 -2.89
CA LEU A 37 -9.42 4.79 -3.17
C LEU A 37 -8.26 4.04 -3.84
N ALA A 38 -7.95 2.83 -3.39
CA ALA A 38 -6.88 2.00 -3.95
C ALA A 38 -7.06 1.74 -5.45
N LYS A 39 -8.30 1.49 -5.91
CA LYS A 39 -8.64 1.29 -7.33
C LYS A 39 -8.27 2.46 -8.24
N LYS A 40 -8.16 3.68 -7.69
CA LYS A 40 -7.84 4.89 -8.46
C LYS A 40 -6.34 5.05 -8.70
N PHE A 41 -5.49 4.30 -8.00
CA PHE A 41 -4.06 4.33 -8.23
C PHE A 41 -3.71 3.55 -9.52
N PRO A 42 -2.75 4.05 -10.33
CA PRO A 42 -2.23 3.29 -11.46
C PRO A 42 -1.56 1.99 -11.00
N LYS A 43 -0.82 2.06 -9.88
CA LYS A 43 -0.25 0.91 -9.17
C LYS A 43 -0.02 1.28 -7.71
N LEU A 44 -0.52 0.47 -6.78
CA LEU A 44 -0.37 0.67 -5.33
C LEU A 44 0.08 -0.62 -4.67
N HIS A 45 1.34 -0.64 -4.27
CA HIS A 45 1.92 -1.70 -3.45
C HIS A 45 1.59 -1.45 -1.98
N VAL A 46 1.51 -2.52 -1.17
CA VAL A 46 1.26 -2.42 0.26
C VAL A 46 2.32 -3.22 1.03
N ILE A 47 2.95 -2.58 2.00
CA ILE A 47 3.78 -3.20 3.02
C ILE A 47 2.92 -3.25 4.29
N ALA A 48 2.49 -4.46 4.66
CA ALA A 48 1.62 -4.68 5.81
C ALA A 48 2.45 -4.89 7.07
N MET A 49 2.25 -3.99 8.03
CA MET A 49 2.91 -4.03 9.32
C MET A 49 2.21 -5.04 10.25
N PRO A 50 2.94 -5.62 11.21
CA PRO A 50 2.31 -6.42 12.26
C PRO A 50 1.33 -5.51 13.03
N ALA A 51 0.07 -5.91 13.14
CA ALA A 51 -0.90 -5.22 13.98
C ALA A 51 -0.86 -5.82 15.39
N ASP A 52 -0.83 -4.97 16.42
CA ASP A 52 -0.85 -5.42 17.81
C ASP A 52 -2.22 -6.00 18.21
N ASN A 53 -3.31 -5.62 17.54
CA ASN A 53 -4.67 -6.11 17.74
C ASN A 53 -5.30 -6.51 16.39
N ASP A 54 -6.05 -7.62 16.35
CA ASP A 54 -6.76 -8.16 15.18
C ASP A 54 -5.90 -8.29 13.90
N ALA A 55 -4.72 -8.88 14.07
CA ALA A 55 -3.73 -9.12 13.01
C ALA A 55 -4.34 -9.69 11.71
N ASP A 56 -5.30 -10.61 11.83
CA ASP A 56 -5.92 -11.25 10.67
C ASP A 56 -6.78 -10.28 9.83
N GLN A 57 -7.49 -9.34 10.48
CA GLN A 57 -8.36 -8.38 9.80
C GLN A 57 -7.53 -7.30 9.08
N GLY A 58 -6.50 -6.78 9.76
CA GLY A 58 -5.58 -5.78 9.18
C GLY A 58 -4.82 -6.33 7.98
N ILE A 59 -4.29 -7.56 8.10
CA ILE A 59 -3.57 -8.25 7.01
C ILE A 59 -4.48 -8.48 5.80
N ARG A 60 -5.73 -8.93 6.02
CA ARG A 60 -6.71 -9.11 4.93
C ARG A 60 -6.99 -7.79 4.23
N THR A 61 -7.23 -6.72 4.98
CA THR A 61 -7.50 -5.38 4.45
C THR A 61 -6.32 -4.87 3.61
N CYS A 62 -5.10 -5.01 4.11
CA CYS A 62 -3.89 -4.64 3.37
C CYS A 62 -3.73 -5.42 2.06
N ARG A 63 -4.06 -6.72 2.06
CA ARG A 63 -4.04 -7.56 0.86
C ARG A 63 -5.05 -7.09 -0.17
N GLU A 64 -6.28 -6.79 0.25
CA GLU A 64 -7.34 -6.30 -0.63
C GLU A 64 -7.00 -4.93 -1.23
N ILE A 65 -6.38 -4.03 -0.46
CA ILE A 65 -5.89 -2.73 -0.95
C ILE A 65 -4.83 -2.94 -2.05
N ALA A 66 -3.85 -3.82 -1.83
CA ALA A 66 -2.82 -4.11 -2.81
C ALA A 66 -3.41 -4.68 -4.11
N GLN A 67 -4.35 -5.63 -3.98
CA GLN A 67 -5.04 -6.24 -5.12
C GLN A 67 -5.86 -5.20 -5.90
N ALA A 68 -6.66 -4.39 -5.21
CA ALA A 68 -7.45 -3.32 -5.81
C ALA A 68 -6.58 -2.28 -6.51
N GLY A 69 -5.42 -1.99 -5.95
CA GLY A 69 -4.39 -1.13 -6.50
C GLY A 69 -3.47 -1.76 -7.54
N ARG A 70 -3.69 -3.03 -7.92
CA ARG A 70 -2.87 -3.76 -8.92
C ARG A 70 -1.38 -3.82 -8.55
N GLY A 71 -1.06 -3.74 -7.27
CA GLY A 71 0.29 -3.80 -6.74
C GLY A 71 0.60 -5.12 -6.06
N LYS A 72 1.77 -5.17 -5.45
CA LYS A 72 2.24 -6.31 -4.64
C LYS A 72 1.94 -6.08 -3.17
N PHE A 73 1.66 -7.16 -2.47
CA PHE A 73 1.45 -7.19 -1.03
C PHE A 73 2.69 -7.80 -0.35
N TYR A 74 3.25 -7.11 0.63
CA TYR A 74 4.42 -7.53 1.40
C TYR A 74 4.11 -7.50 2.89
N PRO A 75 3.79 -8.64 3.51
CA PRO A 75 3.66 -8.71 4.97
C PRO A 75 5.05 -8.68 5.60
N ILE A 76 5.20 -7.91 6.68
CA ILE A 76 6.39 -7.91 7.54
C ILE A 76 5.98 -8.27 8.96
N ASN A 77 6.88 -8.91 9.71
CA ASN A 77 6.64 -9.30 11.10
C ASN A 77 7.21 -8.27 12.07
N GLU A 78 8.21 -7.49 11.63
CA GLU A 78 8.84 -6.45 12.43
C GLU A 78 9.05 -5.15 11.62
N TYR A 79 8.94 -4.02 12.29
CA TYR A 79 9.22 -2.68 11.72
C TYR A 79 10.61 -2.57 11.08
N LYS A 80 11.59 -3.32 11.60
CA LYS A 80 12.97 -3.35 11.08
C LYS A 80 13.09 -3.96 9.69
N GLU A 81 12.06 -4.66 9.22
CA GLU A 81 12.03 -5.27 7.89
C GLU A 81 11.58 -4.29 6.79
N ILE A 82 11.00 -3.13 7.16
CA ILE A 82 10.53 -2.11 6.21
C ILE A 82 11.61 -1.73 5.18
N PRO A 83 12.87 -1.41 5.57
CA PRO A 83 13.91 -1.05 4.60
C PRO A 83 14.19 -2.19 3.60
N ARG A 84 14.23 -3.44 4.06
CA ARG A 84 14.46 -4.61 3.21
C ARG A 84 13.30 -4.84 2.25
N ALA A 85 12.06 -4.72 2.74
CA ALA A 85 10.86 -4.85 1.92
C ALA A 85 10.79 -3.76 0.85
N LEU A 86 11.15 -2.52 1.19
CA LEU A 86 11.24 -1.41 0.23
C LEU A 86 12.28 -1.68 -0.87
N ILE A 87 13.49 -2.10 -0.51
CA ILE A 87 14.54 -2.42 -1.50
C ILE A 87 14.09 -3.54 -2.45
N ASN A 88 13.50 -4.60 -1.91
CA ASN A 88 12.97 -5.70 -2.72
C ASN A 88 11.86 -5.25 -3.68
N LEU A 89 11.00 -4.34 -3.23
CA LEU A 89 9.94 -3.80 -4.05
C LEU A 89 10.50 -2.92 -5.18
N LEU A 90 11.44 -2.03 -4.86
CA LEU A 90 12.07 -1.12 -5.82
C LEU A 90 12.94 -1.83 -6.86
N THR A 91 13.55 -2.97 -6.52
CA THR A 91 14.36 -3.76 -7.48
C THR A 91 13.52 -4.63 -8.41
N GLN A 92 12.27 -4.94 -8.05
CA GLN A 92 11.37 -5.79 -8.84
C GLN A 92 10.31 -5.02 -9.65
N THR A 93 10.38 -3.69 -9.69
CA THR A 93 9.36 -2.81 -10.30
C THR A 93 10.00 -1.90 -11.33
#